data_AF-A0A535FRF1-F1
#
_entry.id   AF-A0A535FRF1-F1
#
_cell.length_a   1.000
_cell.length_b   1.000
_cell.length_c   1.000
_cell.angle_alpha   90.00
_cell.angle_beta   90.00
_cell.angle_gamma   90.00
#
_symmetry.space_group_name_H-M   'P 1'
#
loop_
_entity.id
_entity.type
_entity.pdbx_description
1 polymer ?
#
loop_
_entity_poly.entity_id
_entity_poly.type
_entity_poly.pdbx_seq_one_letter_code
_entity_poly.pdbx_strand_id
1 'polypeptide(L)'
;ITKGETCHPSDNLGAVLAASEYASKSGQEFLTALAVAYQVQCRLSDVAPVRARGFDHTTQGAYAVAAGVSKALGLDQDRTANAAAISGTAFNALRVTRTGRLSNWKGLAYPNTVFGATHAAFLAMRGITGPLEVFEGNKGFMDAIAGHFEINWERENLEAVRRTSVKKYNAEFHSQSALEGILELREAHQIRPEEIERITIDIFDVSYNIIGGGEEGDKHLVRTKEEADHSLPYMVAVALLDGEVTPAQYKPERIAREDVQTLLRKVTVQPDENLSKRFPEEMPCRIQVLLKGGQTLSIEKRDYEGFHTRPLPWEKAVVKFEQLASPYTDSELRQAIIAEVAQLESIEIHRLTELLARVSKKQER
;
A
#
# COMPACT_ATOMS: atom_id res chain seq x y z
N ILE A 1 -9.92 -0.23 -1.58
CA ILE A 1 -9.68 0.57 -2.81
C ILE A 1 -11.02 0.99 -3.34
N THR A 2 -11.17 2.25 -3.69
CA THR A 2 -12.34 2.74 -4.42
C THR A 2 -11.88 3.39 -5.71
N LYS A 3 -12.81 3.53 -6.65
CA LYS A 3 -12.51 4.15 -7.95
C LYS A 3 -11.99 5.59 -7.79
N GLY A 4 -12.45 6.31 -6.76
CA GLY A 4 -12.08 7.71 -6.51
C GLY A 4 -10.87 7.92 -5.61
N GLU A 5 -10.42 6.90 -4.86
CA GLU A 5 -9.36 7.05 -3.86
C GLU A 5 -8.57 5.75 -3.64
N THR A 6 -7.27 5.91 -3.38
CA THR A 6 -6.40 4.79 -3.00
C THR A 6 -5.71 5.11 -1.69
N CYS A 7 -5.89 4.23 -0.70
CA CYS A 7 -5.31 4.39 0.63
C CYS A 7 -4.43 3.18 1.01
N HIS A 8 -3.59 3.37 2.03
CA HIS A 8 -2.73 2.33 2.60
C HIS A 8 -2.99 2.23 4.12
N PRO A 9 -4.05 1.50 4.54
CA PRO A 9 -4.41 1.42 5.95
C PRO A 9 -3.32 0.86 6.87
N SER A 10 -2.41 0.06 6.34
CA SER A 10 -1.24 -0.44 7.07
C SER A 10 -0.28 0.65 7.53
N ASP A 11 -0.32 1.84 6.94
CA ASP A 11 0.55 2.94 7.37
C ASP A 11 0.20 3.42 8.79
N ASN A 12 -0.99 3.11 9.30
CA ASN A 12 -1.38 3.37 10.70
C ASN A 12 -0.70 2.42 11.71
N LEU A 13 -0.15 1.28 11.25
CA LEU A 13 0.38 0.20 12.08
C LEU A 13 1.39 0.70 13.11
N GLY A 14 2.37 1.52 12.68
CA GLY A 14 3.45 1.97 13.55
C GLY A 14 2.96 2.81 14.73
N ALA A 15 2.03 3.73 14.48
CA ALA A 15 1.46 4.58 15.53
C ALA A 15 0.62 3.76 16.52
N VAL A 16 -0.25 2.90 16.00
CA VAL A 16 -1.13 2.08 16.84
C VAL A 16 -0.32 1.08 17.66
N LEU A 17 0.75 0.50 17.09
CA LEU A 17 1.66 -0.40 17.80
C LEU A 17 2.37 0.33 18.93
N ALA A 18 2.98 1.49 18.66
CA ALA A 18 3.68 2.29 19.67
C ALA A 18 2.74 2.76 20.79
N ALA A 19 1.51 3.19 20.45
CA ALA A 19 0.50 3.58 21.43
C ALA A 19 0.02 2.39 22.29
N SER A 20 -0.10 1.21 21.69
CA SER A 20 -0.49 -0.02 22.38
C SER A 20 0.61 -0.49 23.33
N GLU A 21 1.87 -0.45 22.91
CA GLU A 21 3.02 -0.72 23.77
C GLU A 21 3.07 0.28 24.93
N TYR A 22 2.96 1.58 24.64
CA TYR A 22 2.94 2.64 25.66
C TYR A 22 1.84 2.42 26.71
N ALA A 23 0.65 2.01 26.27
CA ALA A 23 -0.49 1.76 27.15
C ALA A 23 -0.54 0.33 27.72
N SER A 24 0.53 -0.47 27.55
CA SER A 24 0.64 -1.86 28.04
C SER A 24 -0.56 -2.72 27.63
N LYS A 25 -0.86 -2.72 26.33
CA LYS A 25 -2.02 -3.41 25.75
C LYS A 25 -1.72 -4.84 25.36
N SER A 26 -2.75 -5.68 25.47
CA SER A 26 -2.76 -7.00 24.84
C SER A 26 -2.77 -6.88 23.31
N GLY A 27 -2.35 -7.92 22.61
CA GLY A 27 -2.40 -7.97 21.16
C GLY A 27 -3.84 -7.98 20.62
N GLN A 28 -4.82 -8.50 21.37
CA GLN A 28 -6.24 -8.36 21.02
C GLN A 28 -6.69 -6.88 21.02
N GLU A 29 -6.30 -6.12 22.04
CA GLU A 29 -6.59 -4.69 22.10
C GLU A 29 -5.89 -3.91 20.99
N PHE A 30 -4.63 -4.25 20.68
CA PHE A 30 -3.88 -3.70 19.55
C PHE A 30 -4.59 -3.98 18.21
N LEU A 31 -4.99 -5.23 17.94
CA LEU A 31 -5.70 -5.61 16.72
C LEU A 31 -7.04 -4.86 16.59
N THR A 32 -7.75 -4.66 17.71
CA THR A 32 -8.98 -3.87 17.75
C THR A 32 -8.73 -2.40 17.41
N ALA A 33 -7.69 -1.79 17.99
CA ALA A 33 -7.31 -0.41 17.71
C ALA A 33 -6.88 -0.22 16.24
N LEU A 34 -6.16 -1.20 15.70
CA LEU A 34 -5.76 -1.20 14.29
C LEU A 34 -6.96 -1.33 13.36
N ALA A 35 -7.92 -2.20 13.70
CA ALA A 35 -9.15 -2.36 12.94
C ALA A 35 -10.00 -1.07 12.92
N VAL A 36 -10.03 -0.31 14.03
CA VAL A 36 -10.64 1.04 14.08
C VAL A 36 -9.95 1.99 13.11
N ALA A 37 -8.61 2.07 13.13
CA ALA A 37 -7.87 2.93 12.20
C ALA A 37 -8.16 2.56 10.73
N TYR A 38 -8.16 1.26 10.43
CA TYR A 38 -8.47 0.76 9.09
C TYR A 38 -9.89 1.12 8.67
N GLN A 39 -10.88 0.91 9.53
CA GLN A 39 -12.28 1.24 9.22
C GLN A 39 -12.44 2.73 8.93
N VAL A 40 -11.90 3.60 9.79
CA VAL A 40 -12.02 5.05 9.62
C VAL A 40 -11.38 5.50 8.31
N GLN A 41 -10.17 5.04 8.02
CA GLN A 41 -9.49 5.43 6.77
C GLN A 41 -10.25 4.92 5.54
N CYS A 42 -10.59 3.63 5.50
CA CYS A 42 -11.29 3.05 4.37
C CYS A 42 -12.65 3.74 4.17
N ARG A 43 -13.40 3.98 5.24
CA ARG A 43 -14.71 4.62 5.13
C ARG A 43 -14.61 6.05 4.62
N LEU A 44 -13.65 6.83 5.10
CA LEU A 44 -13.41 8.18 4.59
C LEU A 44 -12.90 8.17 3.15
N SER A 45 -12.06 7.21 2.75
CA SER A 45 -11.68 7.04 1.35
C SER A 45 -12.86 6.65 0.45
N ASP A 46 -13.87 5.95 0.99
CA ASP A 46 -15.06 5.55 0.25
C ASP A 46 -16.02 6.73 0.01
N VAL A 47 -16.30 7.54 1.03
CA VAL A 47 -17.34 8.58 0.96
C VAL A 47 -16.81 10.00 0.79
N ALA A 48 -15.55 10.24 1.14
CA ALA A 48 -14.91 11.55 1.12
C ALA A 48 -13.58 11.50 0.33
N PRO A 49 -13.59 11.08 -0.95
CA PRO A 49 -12.38 11.01 -1.76
C PRO A 49 -11.81 12.41 -1.99
N VAL A 50 -10.49 12.57 -1.76
CA VAL A 50 -9.82 13.88 -1.81
C VAL A 50 -8.81 13.98 -2.95
N ARG A 51 -8.42 12.86 -3.56
CA ARG A 51 -7.47 12.82 -4.69
C ARG A 51 -7.80 13.79 -5.81
N ALA A 52 -9.04 13.74 -6.32
CA ALA A 52 -9.48 14.60 -7.43
C ALA A 52 -9.51 16.10 -7.07
N ARG A 53 -9.46 16.41 -5.77
CA ARG A 53 -9.49 17.76 -5.23
C ARG A 53 -8.10 18.29 -4.90
N GLY A 54 -7.05 17.55 -5.26
CA GLY A 54 -5.67 17.99 -5.12
C GLY A 54 -5.04 17.69 -3.77
N PHE A 55 -5.63 16.81 -2.96
CA PHE A 55 -5.07 16.38 -1.68
C PHE A 55 -4.61 14.91 -1.73
N ASP A 56 -3.64 14.56 -0.89
CA ASP A 56 -3.16 13.19 -0.72
C ASP A 56 -4.02 12.43 0.28
N HIS A 57 -4.13 11.11 0.10
CA HIS A 57 -4.94 10.21 0.95
C HIS A 57 -4.50 10.22 2.43
N THR A 58 -3.29 10.71 2.72
CA THR A 58 -2.82 10.91 4.11
C THR A 58 -3.73 11.87 4.88
N THR A 59 -4.50 12.72 4.17
CA THR A 59 -5.53 13.59 4.77
C THR A 59 -6.62 12.78 5.46
N GLN A 60 -7.13 11.72 4.83
CA GLN A 60 -8.07 10.80 5.48
C GLN A 60 -7.35 9.98 6.58
N GLY A 61 -6.07 9.67 6.34
CA GLY A 61 -5.19 9.04 7.31
C GLY A 61 -5.03 9.80 8.63
N ALA A 62 -5.10 11.13 8.62
CA ALA A 62 -4.99 11.94 9.83
C ALA A 62 -6.08 11.59 10.87
N TYR A 63 -7.33 11.40 10.40
CA TYR A 63 -8.45 10.96 11.24
C TYR A 63 -8.27 9.52 11.69
N ALA A 64 -7.81 8.66 10.79
CA ALA A 64 -7.61 7.23 11.06
C ALA A 64 -6.54 6.98 12.14
N VAL A 65 -5.40 7.66 12.05
CA VAL A 65 -4.33 7.58 13.06
C VAL A 65 -4.85 8.08 14.40
N ALA A 66 -5.52 9.24 14.43
CA ALA A 66 -6.07 9.79 15.67
C ALA A 66 -7.07 8.82 16.32
N ALA A 67 -7.96 8.21 15.54
CA ALA A 67 -8.93 7.23 16.04
C ALA A 67 -8.26 5.95 16.58
N GLY A 68 -7.33 5.38 15.80
CA GLY A 68 -6.59 4.17 16.20
C GLY A 68 -5.73 4.38 17.45
N VAL A 69 -4.96 5.47 17.50
CA VAL A 69 -4.14 5.82 18.66
C VAL A 69 -5.01 6.11 19.88
N SER A 70 -6.12 6.86 19.73
CA SER A 70 -7.05 7.11 20.84
C SER A 70 -7.63 5.81 21.39
N LYS A 71 -7.99 4.87 20.51
CA LYS A 71 -8.47 3.54 20.92
C LYS A 71 -7.38 2.74 21.66
N ALA A 72 -6.14 2.75 21.16
CA ALA A 72 -5.01 2.08 21.81
C ALA A 72 -4.70 2.67 23.20
N LEU A 73 -4.76 3.99 23.34
CA LEU A 73 -4.56 4.69 24.61
C LEU A 73 -5.75 4.56 25.58
N GLY A 74 -6.88 4.01 25.14
CA GLY A 74 -8.09 3.88 25.97
C GLY A 74 -8.77 5.21 26.27
N LEU A 75 -8.72 6.17 25.33
CA LEU A 75 -9.40 7.46 25.50
C LEU A 75 -10.93 7.29 25.43
N ASP A 76 -11.64 8.15 26.15
CA ASP A 76 -13.09 8.26 26.07
C ASP A 76 -13.55 8.95 24.78
N GLN A 77 -14.87 9.03 24.59
CA GLN A 77 -15.50 9.62 23.40
C GLN A 77 -15.09 11.09 23.20
N ASP A 78 -15.11 11.89 24.26
CA ASP A 78 -14.82 13.32 24.19
C ASP A 78 -13.36 13.57 23.78
N ARG A 79 -12.41 12.86 24.41
CA ARG A 79 -10.99 12.97 24.06
C ARG A 79 -10.69 12.44 22.67
N THR A 80 -11.36 11.36 22.26
CA THR A 80 -11.21 10.82 20.90
C THR A 80 -11.71 11.82 19.85
N ALA A 81 -12.85 12.48 20.09
CA ALA A 81 -13.40 13.49 19.19
C ALA A 81 -12.44 14.69 19.07
N ASN A 82 -11.89 15.16 20.20
CA ASN A 82 -10.89 16.24 20.20
C ASN A 82 -9.60 15.84 19.48
N ALA A 83 -9.10 14.62 19.66
CA ALA A 83 -7.93 14.12 18.93
C ALA A 83 -8.15 14.13 17.41
N ALA A 84 -9.30 13.61 16.96
CA ALA A 84 -9.68 13.61 15.55
C ALA A 84 -9.83 15.03 14.99
N ALA A 85 -10.45 15.94 15.74
CA ALA A 85 -10.63 17.34 15.36
C ALA A 85 -9.31 18.11 15.20
N ILE A 86 -8.38 17.96 16.16
CA ILE A 86 -7.04 18.57 16.09
C ILE A 86 -6.29 18.01 14.87
N SER A 87 -6.30 16.69 14.71
CA SER A 87 -5.59 16.00 13.62
C SER A 87 -6.13 16.41 12.24
N GLY A 88 -7.44 16.33 12.06
CA GLY A 88 -8.13 16.63 10.80
C GLY A 88 -7.97 18.08 10.35
N THR A 89 -7.87 19.01 11.30
CA THR A 89 -7.64 20.42 11.01
C THR A 89 -6.20 20.69 10.56
N ALA A 90 -5.23 20.00 11.16
CA ALA A 90 -3.81 20.29 10.95
C ALA A 90 -3.18 19.55 9.77
N PHE A 91 -3.63 18.34 9.44
CA PHE A 91 -2.91 17.43 8.52
C PHE A 91 -3.66 17.19 7.20
N ASN A 92 -3.63 18.20 6.33
CA ASN A 92 -4.23 18.18 4.99
C ASN A 92 -3.13 18.28 3.92
N ALA A 93 -2.64 17.14 3.43
CA ALA A 93 -1.47 17.09 2.55
C ALA A 93 -1.84 17.31 1.09
N LEU A 94 -1.02 18.05 0.34
CA LEU A 94 -1.22 18.27 -1.10
C LEU A 94 -0.84 17.04 -1.94
N ARG A 95 -1.58 16.83 -3.03
CA ARG A 95 -1.42 15.70 -3.94
C ARG A 95 -0.14 15.74 -4.78
N VAL A 96 0.51 16.91 -4.90
CA VAL A 96 1.82 17.05 -5.58
C VAL A 96 2.90 16.10 -5.01
N THR A 97 2.68 15.59 -3.80
CA THR A 97 3.43 14.46 -3.21
C THR A 97 3.56 13.25 -4.14
N ARG A 98 2.59 13.02 -5.03
CA ARG A 98 2.53 11.84 -5.92
C ARG A 98 2.22 12.17 -7.38
N THR A 99 2.38 13.43 -7.80
CA THR A 99 2.20 13.83 -9.19
C THR A 99 3.43 14.58 -9.70
N GLY A 100 3.68 14.52 -11.00
CA GLY A 100 4.89 15.10 -11.60
C GLY A 100 6.16 14.35 -11.20
N ARG A 101 7.25 15.08 -10.94
CA ARG A 101 8.54 14.47 -10.55
C ARG A 101 8.49 13.98 -9.11
N LEU A 102 8.42 12.66 -8.94
CA LEU A 102 8.41 12.01 -7.63
C LEU A 102 9.71 12.26 -6.85
N SER A 103 9.57 12.50 -5.55
CA SER A 103 10.69 12.67 -4.61
C SER A 103 10.56 11.72 -3.43
N ASN A 104 11.61 11.63 -2.60
CA ASN A 104 11.62 10.84 -1.36
C ASN A 104 10.45 11.18 -0.43
N TRP A 105 9.88 12.39 -0.52
CA TRP A 105 8.74 12.82 0.28
C TRP A 105 7.53 11.89 0.15
N LYS A 106 7.32 11.28 -1.02
CA LYS A 106 6.23 10.30 -1.23
C LYS A 106 6.24 9.16 -0.20
N GLY A 107 7.43 8.72 0.22
CA GLY A 107 7.60 7.68 1.24
C GLY A 107 7.52 8.20 2.68
N LEU A 108 7.63 9.51 2.89
CA LEU A 108 7.64 10.15 4.21
C LEU A 108 6.33 10.89 4.55
N ALA A 109 5.48 11.16 3.56
CA ALA A 109 4.25 11.93 3.74
C ALA A 109 3.30 11.29 4.76
N TYR A 110 3.08 9.97 4.70
CA TYR A 110 2.21 9.29 5.67
C TYR A 110 2.86 9.16 7.06
N PRO A 111 4.14 8.76 7.20
CA PRO A 111 4.84 8.84 8.48
C PRO A 111 4.78 10.23 9.15
N ASN A 112 4.86 11.30 8.37
CA ASN A 112 4.70 12.66 8.88
C ASN A 112 3.29 12.92 9.45
N THR A 113 2.25 12.51 8.72
CA THR A 113 0.87 12.54 9.25
C THR A 113 0.73 11.69 10.52
N VAL A 114 1.33 10.49 10.53
CA VAL A 114 1.30 9.58 11.68
C VAL A 114 1.90 10.24 12.92
N PHE A 115 3.07 10.86 12.79
CA PHE A 115 3.72 11.57 13.89
C PHE A 115 2.81 12.67 14.46
N GLY A 116 2.27 13.51 13.59
CA GLY A 116 1.42 14.62 13.96
C GLY A 116 0.08 14.23 14.59
N ALA A 117 -0.62 13.26 13.99
CA ALA A 117 -1.89 12.76 14.49
C ALA A 117 -1.74 12.00 15.81
N THR A 118 -0.62 11.29 16.00
CA THR A 118 -0.28 10.68 17.30
C THR A 118 -0.09 11.77 18.36
N HIS A 119 0.66 12.84 18.03
CA HIS A 119 0.83 13.97 18.94
C HIS A 119 -0.52 14.62 19.31
N ALA A 120 -1.43 14.78 18.35
CA ALA A 120 -2.79 15.29 18.59
C ALA A 120 -3.58 14.42 19.59
N ALA A 121 -3.48 13.09 19.51
CA ALA A 121 -4.11 12.20 20.48
C ALA A 121 -3.53 12.36 21.90
N PHE A 122 -2.22 12.56 22.03
CA PHE A 122 -1.59 12.85 23.32
C PHE A 122 -2.00 14.21 23.90
N LEU A 123 -2.18 15.23 23.06
CA LEU A 123 -2.72 16.53 23.48
C LEU A 123 -4.14 16.37 24.04
N ALA A 124 -5.01 15.66 23.31
CA ALA A 124 -6.37 15.40 23.75
C ALA A 124 -6.43 14.54 25.02
N MET A 125 -5.53 13.57 25.17
CA MET A 125 -5.37 12.79 26.41
C MET A 125 -5.08 13.69 27.63
N ARG A 126 -4.45 14.85 27.42
CA ARG A 126 -4.17 15.87 28.44
C ARG A 126 -5.23 16.98 28.53
N GLY A 127 -6.37 16.81 27.86
CA GLY A 127 -7.51 17.73 27.93
C GLY A 127 -7.46 18.92 26.98
N ILE A 128 -6.54 18.94 26.01
CA ILE A 128 -6.55 19.94 24.95
C ILE A 128 -7.73 19.66 24.00
N THR A 129 -8.51 20.69 23.70
CA THR A 129 -9.68 20.60 22.83
C THR A 129 -9.38 20.96 21.37
N GLY A 130 -10.08 20.32 20.44
CA GLY A 130 -10.06 20.62 19.01
C GLY A 130 -11.39 21.22 18.52
N PRO A 131 -11.44 21.69 17.26
CA PRO A 131 -12.67 22.17 16.65
C PRO A 131 -13.61 21.00 16.31
N LEU A 132 -14.55 20.67 17.20
CA LEU A 132 -15.39 19.46 17.09
C LEU A 132 -16.23 19.39 15.81
N GLU A 133 -16.58 20.53 15.21
CA GLU A 133 -17.26 20.62 13.90
C GLU A 133 -16.27 20.45 12.72
N VAL A 134 -15.20 19.67 12.87
CA VAL A 134 -14.11 19.55 11.89
C VAL A 134 -14.60 19.09 10.52
N PHE A 135 -15.71 18.36 10.43
CA PHE A 135 -16.28 17.93 9.16
C PHE A 135 -17.25 18.96 8.58
N GLU A 136 -18.37 19.20 9.27
CA GLU A 136 -19.53 19.95 8.80
C GLU A 136 -19.51 21.44 9.12
N GLY A 137 -18.60 21.88 10.00
CA GLY A 137 -18.50 23.26 10.44
C GLY A 137 -18.12 24.22 9.32
N ASN A 138 -18.27 25.52 9.59
CA ASN A 138 -17.85 26.57 8.67
C ASN A 138 -16.36 26.43 8.31
N LYS A 139 -16.02 26.28 7.03
CA LYS A 139 -14.66 25.98 6.54
C LYS A 139 -14.09 24.64 7.04
N GLY A 140 -14.96 23.73 7.47
CA GLY A 140 -14.62 22.37 7.82
C GLY A 140 -14.25 21.52 6.60
N PHE A 141 -13.92 20.26 6.85
CA PHE A 141 -13.44 19.32 5.83
C PHE A 141 -14.44 19.14 4.67
N MET A 142 -15.74 19.13 4.93
CA MET A 142 -16.77 19.01 3.89
C MET A 142 -16.81 20.25 2.99
N ASP A 143 -16.68 21.44 3.56
CA ASP A 143 -16.71 22.70 2.81
C ASP A 143 -15.40 22.94 2.04
N ALA A 144 -14.27 22.86 2.74
CA ALA A 144 -12.97 23.27 2.21
C ALA A 144 -12.26 22.19 1.37
N ILE A 145 -12.51 20.90 1.65
CA ILE A 145 -11.74 19.79 1.08
C ILE A 145 -12.67 18.79 0.39
N ALA A 146 -13.30 17.86 1.11
CA ALA A 146 -13.89 16.66 0.52
C ALA A 146 -15.23 16.84 -0.19
N GLY A 147 -15.93 17.95 0.04
CA GLY A 147 -17.35 18.09 -0.33
C GLY A 147 -18.26 17.42 0.70
N HIS A 148 -19.56 17.55 0.48
CA HIS A 148 -20.56 16.93 1.35
C HIS A 148 -20.51 15.39 1.25
N PHE A 149 -20.51 14.72 2.40
CA PHE A 149 -20.63 13.27 2.53
C PHE A 149 -21.39 12.92 3.80
N GLU A 150 -21.91 11.69 3.89
CA GLU A 150 -22.60 11.19 5.06
C GLU A 150 -21.98 9.88 5.54
N ILE A 151 -21.83 9.73 6.86
CA ILE A 151 -21.44 8.47 7.50
C ILE A 151 -22.39 8.20 8.65
N ASN A 152 -23.00 7.02 8.63
CA ASN A 152 -23.72 6.50 9.79
C ASN A 152 -22.83 5.49 10.51
N TRP A 153 -22.07 5.98 11.50
CA TRP A 153 -21.12 5.16 12.27
C TRP A 153 -21.80 4.02 13.05
N GLU A 154 -23.09 4.13 13.38
CA GLU A 154 -23.84 3.05 14.07
C GLU A 154 -24.07 1.83 13.17
N ARG A 155 -23.97 2.00 11.84
CA ARG A 155 -24.10 0.92 10.85
C ARG A 155 -22.75 0.39 10.37
N GLU A 156 -21.66 1.01 10.79
CA GLU A 156 -20.32 0.55 10.44
C GLU A 156 -19.94 -0.67 11.28
N ASN A 157 -18.99 -1.46 10.78
CA ASN A 157 -18.36 -2.57 11.49
C ASN A 157 -16.84 -2.40 11.43
N LEU A 158 -16.05 -3.40 11.81
CA LEU A 158 -14.58 -3.35 11.74
C LEU A 158 -14.00 -4.23 10.61
N GLU A 159 -14.83 -4.60 9.63
CA GLU A 159 -14.50 -5.58 8.60
C GLU A 159 -13.74 -5.00 7.40
N ALA A 160 -13.50 -3.68 7.35
CA ALA A 160 -12.69 -3.08 6.27
C ALA A 160 -11.31 -3.75 6.13
N VAL A 161 -10.74 -4.25 7.23
CA VAL A 161 -9.48 -5.02 7.21
C VAL A 161 -9.53 -6.21 6.25
N ARG A 162 -10.66 -6.93 6.18
CA ARG A 162 -10.84 -8.10 5.29
C ARG A 162 -10.99 -7.73 3.83
N ARG A 163 -11.27 -6.46 3.55
CA ARG A 163 -11.37 -5.90 2.19
C ARG A 163 -10.06 -5.26 1.72
N THR A 164 -8.99 -5.33 2.51
CA THR A 164 -7.66 -4.89 2.10
C THR A 164 -6.94 -5.96 1.29
N SER A 165 -5.85 -5.58 0.62
CA SER A 165 -5.08 -6.48 -0.23
C SER A 165 -3.60 -6.36 0.13
N VAL A 166 -2.89 -7.48 0.11
CA VAL A 166 -1.47 -7.58 0.40
C VAL A 166 -0.72 -7.68 -0.92
N LYS A 167 0.17 -6.72 -1.19
CA LYS A 167 1.06 -6.79 -2.36
C LYS A 167 1.95 -8.03 -2.26
N LYS A 168 1.95 -8.88 -3.27
CA LYS A 168 2.85 -10.04 -3.39
C LYS A 168 4.25 -9.61 -3.84
N TYR A 169 4.31 -8.64 -4.73
CA TYR A 169 5.53 -8.08 -5.32
C TYR A 169 5.81 -6.68 -4.78
N ASN A 170 7.09 -6.29 -4.66
CA ASN A 170 7.45 -4.92 -4.32
C ASN A 170 7.23 -4.02 -5.53
N ALA A 171 5.99 -3.60 -5.77
CA ALA A 171 5.59 -2.90 -6.99
C ALA A 171 4.41 -1.96 -6.73
N GLU A 172 4.12 -1.07 -7.68
CA GLU A 172 2.85 -0.32 -7.69
C GLU A 172 1.66 -1.29 -7.62
N PHE A 173 0.61 -0.93 -6.88
CA PHE A 173 -0.49 -1.86 -6.59
C PHE A 173 -1.18 -2.38 -7.85
N HIS A 174 -1.41 -1.52 -8.85
CA HIS A 174 -2.15 -1.88 -10.06
C HIS A 174 -1.39 -2.84 -10.99
N SER A 175 -0.11 -3.12 -10.70
CA SER A 175 0.71 -4.04 -11.50
C SER A 175 0.64 -5.51 -11.07
N GLN A 176 0.13 -5.84 -9.89
CA GLN A 176 0.42 -7.16 -9.28
C GLN A 176 -0.13 -8.34 -10.08
N SER A 177 -1.29 -8.21 -10.72
CA SER A 177 -1.87 -9.26 -11.58
C SER A 177 -1.08 -9.44 -12.87
N ALA A 178 -0.55 -8.36 -13.44
CA ALA A 178 0.33 -8.43 -14.60
C ALA A 178 1.64 -9.15 -14.26
N LEU A 179 2.22 -8.87 -13.09
CA LEU A 179 3.44 -9.53 -12.61
C LEU A 179 3.21 -11.01 -12.31
N GLU A 180 2.09 -11.36 -11.69
CA GLU A 180 1.75 -12.76 -11.47
C GLU A 180 1.53 -13.51 -12.79
N GLY A 181 0.77 -12.92 -13.72
CA GLY A 181 0.49 -13.54 -15.01
C GLY A 181 1.74 -13.75 -15.86
N ILE A 182 2.67 -12.78 -15.90
CA ILE A 182 3.89 -12.95 -16.68
C ILE A 182 4.84 -14.00 -16.07
N LEU A 183 4.89 -14.10 -14.74
CA LEU A 183 5.67 -15.12 -14.05
C LEU A 183 5.08 -16.53 -14.27
N GLU A 184 3.75 -16.66 -14.25
CA GLU A 184 3.05 -17.91 -14.59
C GLU A 184 3.35 -18.34 -16.04
N LEU A 185 3.31 -17.41 -17.01
CA LEU A 185 3.70 -17.69 -18.40
C LEU A 185 5.16 -18.11 -18.51
N ARG A 186 6.07 -17.41 -17.82
CA ARG A 186 7.50 -17.74 -17.79
C ARG A 186 7.73 -19.15 -17.29
N GLU A 187 7.09 -19.53 -16.19
CA GLU A 187 7.25 -20.86 -15.58
C GLU A 187 6.63 -21.97 -16.45
N ALA A 188 5.40 -21.76 -16.94
CA ALA A 188 4.69 -22.76 -17.73
C ALA A 188 5.37 -23.06 -19.08
N HIS A 189 6.01 -22.06 -19.69
CA HIS A 189 6.61 -22.18 -21.03
C HIS A 189 8.14 -22.07 -21.04
N GLN A 190 8.78 -21.92 -19.88
CA GLN A 190 10.24 -21.75 -19.75
C GLN A 190 10.78 -20.64 -20.67
N ILE A 191 10.04 -19.52 -20.74
CA ILE A 191 10.32 -18.41 -21.65
C ILE A 191 11.71 -17.85 -21.36
N ARG A 192 12.58 -17.85 -22.38
CA ARG A 192 13.87 -17.18 -22.30
C ARG A 192 13.73 -15.72 -22.75
N PRO A 193 14.14 -14.74 -21.94
CA PRO A 193 13.97 -13.31 -22.26
C PRO A 193 14.51 -12.88 -23.62
N GLU A 194 15.58 -13.50 -24.10
CA GLU A 194 16.19 -13.25 -25.41
C GLU A 194 15.32 -13.70 -26.60
N GLU A 195 14.37 -14.61 -26.39
CA GLU A 195 13.44 -15.10 -27.41
C GLU A 195 12.21 -14.21 -27.57
N ILE A 196 12.00 -13.26 -26.64
CA ILE A 196 10.86 -12.36 -26.66
C ILE A 196 11.04 -11.34 -27.79
N GLU A 197 10.05 -11.28 -28.69
CA GLU A 197 9.94 -10.26 -29.71
C GLU A 197 9.16 -9.06 -29.19
N ARG A 198 7.98 -9.30 -28.61
CA ARG A 198 7.08 -8.27 -28.10
C ARG A 198 6.22 -8.79 -26.95
N ILE A 199 5.90 -7.91 -26.00
CA ILE A 199 4.91 -8.15 -24.96
C ILE A 199 3.82 -7.09 -25.10
N THR A 200 2.56 -7.51 -25.14
CA THR A 200 1.40 -6.60 -25.11
C THR A 200 0.60 -6.87 -23.84
N ILE A 201 0.24 -5.81 -23.12
CA ILE A 201 -0.55 -5.88 -21.89
C ILE A 201 -1.77 -4.99 -22.04
N ASP A 202 -2.95 -5.61 -22.16
CA ASP A 202 -4.22 -4.93 -22.03
C ASP A 202 -4.55 -4.82 -20.53
N ILE A 203 -4.86 -3.62 -20.05
CA ILE A 203 -5.09 -3.37 -18.63
C ILE A 203 -6.18 -2.32 -18.40
N PHE A 204 -6.71 -2.22 -17.19
CA PHE A 204 -7.68 -1.18 -16.84
C PHE A 204 -7.06 0.22 -16.83
N ASP A 205 -7.90 1.22 -17.13
CA ASP A 205 -7.54 2.64 -17.32
C ASP A 205 -6.68 3.23 -16.20
N VAL A 206 -7.02 2.99 -14.92
CA VAL A 206 -6.26 3.51 -13.77
C VAL A 206 -4.81 3.02 -13.81
N SER A 207 -4.59 1.74 -14.10
CA SER A 207 -3.23 1.20 -14.23
C SER A 207 -2.51 1.78 -15.45
N TYR A 208 -3.20 1.91 -16.58
CA TYR A 208 -2.61 2.49 -17.79
C TYR A 208 -2.15 3.94 -17.56
N ASN A 209 -3.00 4.75 -16.93
CA ASN A 209 -2.74 6.15 -16.66
C ASN A 209 -1.59 6.37 -15.67
N ILE A 210 -1.46 5.53 -14.64
CA ILE A 210 -0.43 5.68 -13.60
C ILE A 210 0.89 5.03 -14.00
N ILE A 211 0.87 3.79 -14.52
CA ILE A 211 2.07 2.96 -14.73
C ILE A 211 2.24 2.40 -16.15
N GLY A 212 1.29 2.64 -17.06
CA GLY A 212 1.31 2.07 -18.42
C GLY A 212 1.73 3.03 -19.54
N GLY A 213 1.71 4.34 -19.32
CA GLY A 213 2.05 5.34 -20.35
C GLY A 213 0.96 6.36 -20.67
N GLY A 214 -0.14 6.39 -19.91
CA GLY A 214 -1.24 7.35 -20.09
C GLY A 214 -0.97 8.73 -19.47
N GLU A 215 -1.89 9.21 -18.64
CA GLU A 215 -1.84 10.58 -18.07
C GLU A 215 -0.52 10.96 -17.39
N GLU A 216 0.15 10.01 -16.71
CA GLU A 216 1.42 10.26 -16.03
C GLU A 216 2.67 10.08 -16.92
N GLY A 217 2.49 10.05 -18.24
CA GLY A 217 3.55 10.09 -19.25
C GLY A 217 4.23 8.75 -19.52
N ASP A 218 5.21 8.78 -20.44
CA ASP A 218 5.96 7.61 -20.88
C ASP A 218 6.66 6.88 -19.73
N LYS A 219 6.55 5.55 -19.74
CA LYS A 219 7.09 4.64 -18.72
C LYS A 219 8.26 3.80 -19.22
N HIS A 220 8.81 4.09 -20.40
CA HIS A 220 9.98 3.39 -20.93
C HIS A 220 11.31 4.07 -20.57
N LEU A 221 11.26 5.30 -20.05
CA LEU A 221 12.44 6.00 -19.58
C LEU A 221 12.60 5.81 -18.07
N VAL A 222 13.38 4.79 -17.69
CA VAL A 222 13.55 4.39 -16.28
C VAL A 222 15.02 4.47 -15.88
N ARG A 223 15.32 5.37 -14.93
CA ARG A 223 16.68 5.67 -14.46
C ARG A 223 16.78 5.61 -12.94
N THR A 224 15.72 5.98 -12.23
CA THR A 224 15.68 5.99 -10.77
C THR A 224 14.77 4.89 -10.22
N LYS A 225 14.87 4.63 -8.91
CA LYS A 225 13.98 3.71 -8.22
C LYS A 225 12.52 4.16 -8.33
N GLU A 226 12.24 5.45 -8.16
CA GLU A 226 10.88 6.01 -8.17
C GLU A 226 10.23 5.93 -9.56
N GLU A 227 11.03 6.00 -10.62
CA GLU A 227 10.58 5.74 -11.99
C GLU A 227 10.34 4.24 -12.21
N ALA A 228 11.24 3.40 -11.70
CA ALA A 228 11.19 1.94 -11.84
C ALA A 228 9.97 1.32 -11.15
N ASP A 229 9.65 1.76 -9.92
CA ASP A 229 8.50 1.26 -9.18
C ASP A 229 7.15 1.81 -9.70
N HIS A 230 7.15 2.74 -10.67
CA HIS A 230 5.97 3.28 -11.38
C HIS A 230 6.00 3.02 -12.90
N SER A 231 6.76 2.02 -13.36
CA SER A 231 6.81 1.60 -14.77
C SER A 231 6.41 0.14 -14.90
N LEU A 232 5.22 -0.13 -15.44
CA LEU A 232 4.79 -1.50 -15.75
C LEU A 232 5.73 -2.19 -16.76
N PRO A 233 6.21 -1.51 -17.83
CA PRO A 233 7.24 -2.07 -18.71
C PRO A 233 8.48 -2.57 -17.98
N TYR A 234 9.01 -1.78 -17.05
CA TYR A 234 10.17 -2.15 -16.25
C TYR A 234 9.87 -3.33 -15.32
N MET A 235 8.78 -3.26 -14.56
CA MET A 235 8.43 -4.30 -13.58
C MET A 235 8.21 -5.67 -14.25
N VAL A 236 7.59 -5.68 -15.43
CA VAL A 236 7.41 -6.89 -16.24
C VAL A 236 8.75 -7.43 -16.77
N ALA A 237 9.64 -6.53 -17.22
CA ALA A 237 10.96 -6.93 -17.70
C ALA A 237 11.80 -7.60 -16.61
N VAL A 238 11.88 -7.01 -15.41
CA VAL A 238 12.64 -7.62 -14.30
C VAL A 238 11.98 -8.89 -13.78
N ALA A 239 10.65 -8.98 -13.78
CA ALA A 239 9.96 -10.22 -13.44
C ALA A 239 10.34 -11.37 -14.39
N LEU A 240 10.45 -11.10 -15.69
CA LEU A 240 10.88 -12.10 -16.67
C LEU A 240 12.35 -12.49 -16.55
N LEU A 241 13.23 -11.51 -16.38
CA LEU A 241 14.68 -11.71 -16.31
C LEU A 241 15.08 -12.41 -15.01
N ASP A 242 14.55 -11.95 -13.88
CA ASP A 242 15.02 -12.36 -12.55
C ASP A 242 14.11 -13.41 -11.91
N GLY A 243 12.87 -13.58 -12.42
CA GLY A 243 11.88 -14.47 -11.83
C GLY A 243 11.23 -13.93 -10.54
N GLU A 244 11.59 -12.71 -10.13
CA GLU A 244 11.09 -12.07 -8.91
C GLU A 244 11.10 -10.54 -9.04
N VAL A 245 10.36 -9.88 -8.15
CA VAL A 245 10.31 -8.41 -8.06
C VAL A 245 10.41 -8.00 -6.59
N THR A 246 11.65 -7.81 -6.13
CA THR A 246 12.01 -7.51 -4.74
C THR A 246 12.82 -6.20 -4.66
N PRO A 247 13.20 -5.68 -3.47
CA PRO A 247 14.06 -4.50 -3.38
C PRO A 247 15.37 -4.59 -4.18
N ALA A 248 15.88 -5.79 -4.46
CA ALA A 248 17.11 -5.97 -5.22
C ALA A 248 17.00 -5.48 -6.67
N GLN A 249 15.83 -5.66 -7.30
CA GLN A 249 15.59 -5.21 -8.67
C GLN A 249 15.66 -3.69 -8.80
N TYR A 250 15.21 -2.97 -7.78
CA TYR A 250 15.18 -1.49 -7.76
C TYR A 250 16.52 -0.81 -7.46
N LYS A 251 17.61 -1.56 -7.36
CA LYS A 251 18.95 -0.98 -7.20
C LYS A 251 19.38 -0.26 -8.49
N PRO A 252 20.05 0.91 -8.40
CA PRO A 252 20.47 1.67 -9.58
C PRO A 252 21.24 0.84 -10.60
N GLU A 253 22.10 -0.08 -10.13
CA GLU A 253 22.91 -0.92 -10.99
C GLU A 253 22.05 -1.88 -11.80
N ARG A 254 21.02 -2.49 -11.20
CA ARG A 254 20.10 -3.40 -11.90
C ARG A 254 19.19 -2.63 -12.85
N ILE A 255 18.69 -1.45 -12.44
CA ILE A 255 17.88 -0.56 -13.28
C ILE A 255 18.62 -0.22 -14.57
N ALA A 256 19.91 0.13 -14.47
CA ALA A 256 20.72 0.56 -15.61
C ALA A 256 21.21 -0.59 -16.52
N ARG A 257 20.97 -1.86 -16.17
CA ARG A 257 21.47 -2.99 -16.98
C ARG A 257 20.83 -3.04 -18.36
N GLU A 258 21.66 -3.37 -19.36
CA GLU A 258 21.27 -3.38 -20.77
C GLU A 258 20.16 -4.39 -21.10
N ASP A 259 20.17 -5.57 -20.47
CA ASP A 259 19.12 -6.58 -20.63
C ASP A 259 17.75 -6.04 -20.19
N VAL A 260 17.68 -5.37 -19.05
CA VAL A 260 16.48 -4.73 -18.52
C VAL A 260 16.02 -3.60 -19.44
N GLN A 261 16.94 -2.69 -19.79
CA GLN A 261 16.67 -1.53 -20.65
C GLN A 261 16.24 -1.93 -22.07
N THR A 262 16.68 -3.10 -22.54
CA THR A 262 16.28 -3.65 -23.83
C THR A 262 14.90 -4.30 -23.75
N LEU A 263 14.65 -5.14 -22.74
CA LEU A 263 13.40 -5.88 -22.63
C LEU A 263 12.21 -4.97 -22.29
N LEU A 264 12.39 -3.96 -21.44
CA LEU A 264 11.30 -3.04 -21.09
C LEU A 264 10.74 -2.32 -22.33
N ARG A 265 11.59 -2.02 -23.33
CA ARG A 265 11.18 -1.37 -24.59
C ARG A 265 10.36 -2.27 -25.51
N LYS A 266 10.29 -3.57 -25.22
CA LYS A 266 9.45 -4.53 -25.94
C LYS A 266 8.06 -4.67 -25.33
N VAL A 267 7.81 -4.07 -24.16
CA VAL A 267 6.52 -4.11 -23.49
C VAL A 267 5.67 -2.95 -23.99
N THR A 268 4.49 -3.24 -24.52
CA THR A 268 3.47 -2.24 -24.85
C THR A 268 2.29 -2.42 -23.91
N VAL A 269 1.85 -1.36 -23.26
CA VAL A 269 0.67 -1.37 -22.37
C VAL A 269 -0.46 -0.57 -23.04
N GLN A 270 -1.68 -1.09 -23.01
CA GLN A 270 -2.85 -0.46 -23.64
C GLN A 270 -4.06 -0.53 -22.69
N PRO A 271 -4.90 0.51 -22.65
CA PRO A 271 -6.14 0.46 -21.86
C PRO A 271 -7.20 -0.39 -22.58
N ASP A 272 -7.94 -1.19 -21.82
CA ASP A 272 -9.10 -1.94 -22.30
C ASP A 272 -10.36 -1.54 -21.50
N GLU A 273 -11.41 -1.12 -22.20
CA GLU A 273 -12.65 -0.64 -21.58
C GLU A 273 -13.41 -1.74 -20.83
N ASN A 274 -13.36 -3.00 -21.29
CA ASN A 274 -14.01 -4.12 -20.62
C ASN A 274 -13.29 -4.48 -19.33
N LEU A 275 -11.95 -4.41 -19.32
CA LEU A 275 -11.15 -4.56 -18.11
C LEU A 275 -11.40 -3.41 -17.13
N SER A 276 -11.53 -2.18 -17.64
CA SER A 276 -11.81 -0.99 -16.83
C SER A 276 -13.17 -1.04 -16.13
N LYS A 277 -14.19 -1.65 -16.75
CA LYS A 277 -15.52 -1.86 -16.13
C LYS A 277 -15.51 -2.83 -14.95
N ARG A 278 -14.49 -3.68 -14.83
CA ARG A 278 -14.36 -4.70 -13.77
C ARG A 278 -13.59 -4.19 -12.55
N PHE A 279 -12.90 -3.05 -12.66
CA PHE A 279 -12.18 -2.42 -11.56
C PHE A 279 -13.12 -1.48 -10.76
N PRO A 280 -13.08 -1.44 -9.42
CA PRO A 280 -12.08 -2.05 -8.51
C PRO A 280 -12.43 -3.42 -7.91
N GLU A 281 -13.55 -4.03 -8.29
CA GLU A 281 -13.98 -5.35 -7.81
C GLU A 281 -12.99 -6.45 -8.20
N GLU A 282 -12.30 -6.26 -9.31
CA GLU A 282 -11.23 -7.08 -9.84
C GLU A 282 -9.98 -6.25 -10.10
N MET A 283 -8.85 -6.92 -10.37
CA MET A 283 -7.64 -6.27 -10.84
C MET A 283 -7.15 -6.92 -12.14
N PRO A 284 -7.90 -6.77 -13.24
CA PRO A 284 -7.74 -7.63 -14.37
C PRO A 284 -6.66 -7.15 -15.35
N CYS A 285 -6.03 -8.09 -16.05
CA CYS A 285 -5.14 -7.79 -17.16
C CYS A 285 -5.14 -8.94 -18.16
N ARG A 286 -4.82 -8.65 -19.42
CA ARG A 286 -4.52 -9.67 -20.43
C ARG A 286 -3.10 -9.44 -20.95
N ILE A 287 -2.30 -10.49 -20.97
CA ILE A 287 -0.89 -10.44 -21.39
C ILE A 287 -0.73 -11.33 -22.61
N GLN A 288 -0.02 -10.84 -23.61
CA GLN A 288 0.41 -11.58 -24.78
C GLN A 288 1.92 -11.46 -24.96
N VAL A 289 2.61 -12.58 -25.12
CA VAL A 289 4.05 -12.64 -25.38
C VAL A 289 4.26 -13.25 -26.76
N LEU A 290 4.69 -12.44 -27.71
CA LEU A 290 5.14 -12.89 -29.03
C LEU A 290 6.62 -13.27 -28.95
N LEU A 291 6.92 -14.52 -29.29
CA LEU A 291 8.28 -15.02 -29.42
C LEU A 291 8.79 -14.81 -30.85
N LYS A 292 10.12 -14.68 -31.02
CA LYS A 292 10.80 -14.50 -32.32
C LYS A 292 10.51 -15.60 -33.35
N GLY A 293 10.00 -16.76 -32.91
CA GLY A 293 9.55 -17.86 -33.77
C GLY A 293 8.11 -17.71 -34.28
N GLY A 294 7.42 -16.62 -33.94
CA GLY A 294 6.03 -16.33 -34.31
C GLY A 294 4.97 -16.94 -33.37
N GLN A 295 5.37 -17.76 -32.39
CA GLN A 295 4.45 -18.27 -31.38
C GLN A 295 4.01 -17.15 -30.43
N THR A 296 2.71 -17.05 -30.18
CA THR A 296 2.13 -16.16 -29.17
C THR A 296 1.63 -16.96 -27.98
N LEU A 297 2.11 -16.59 -26.79
CA LEU A 297 1.63 -17.10 -25.51
C LEU A 297 0.71 -16.05 -24.87
N SER A 298 -0.34 -16.47 -24.18
CA SER A 298 -1.29 -15.52 -23.59
C SER A 298 -1.86 -15.99 -22.27
N ILE A 299 -2.13 -15.04 -21.38
CA ILE A 299 -2.86 -15.27 -20.13
C ILE A 299 -3.79 -14.08 -19.85
N GLU A 300 -4.99 -14.36 -19.33
CA GLU A 300 -5.86 -13.35 -18.75
C GLU A 300 -5.98 -13.62 -17.25
N LYS A 301 -5.80 -12.56 -16.46
CA LYS A 301 -5.90 -12.60 -15.00
C LYS A 301 -7.11 -11.80 -14.57
N ARG A 302 -7.86 -12.34 -13.62
CA ARG A 302 -8.93 -11.64 -12.91
C ARG A 302 -8.37 -10.79 -11.78
N ASP A 303 -7.46 -11.37 -11.02
CA ASP A 303 -6.80 -10.81 -9.85
C ASP A 303 -5.46 -11.55 -9.60
N TYR A 304 -4.87 -11.33 -8.42
CA TYR A 304 -3.61 -11.94 -7.99
C TYR A 304 -3.72 -12.50 -6.57
N GLU A 305 -2.80 -13.40 -6.20
CA GLU A 305 -2.72 -13.94 -4.85
C GLU A 305 -2.22 -12.85 -3.90
N GLY A 306 -3.08 -12.43 -2.97
CA GLY A 306 -2.90 -11.23 -2.15
C GLY A 306 -4.01 -10.20 -2.36
N PHE A 307 -4.78 -10.29 -3.45
CA PHE A 307 -5.98 -9.48 -3.62
C PHE A 307 -7.08 -9.91 -2.64
N HIS A 308 -8.01 -9.02 -2.31
CA HIS A 308 -9.02 -9.29 -1.27
C HIS A 308 -9.94 -10.48 -1.60
N THR A 309 -10.18 -10.79 -2.88
CA THR A 309 -10.93 -11.97 -3.33
C THR A 309 -10.10 -13.26 -3.29
N ARG A 310 -8.76 -13.13 -3.26
CA ARG A 310 -7.81 -14.24 -3.22
C ARG A 310 -6.67 -13.93 -2.23
N PRO A 311 -6.96 -13.86 -0.91
CA PRO A 311 -6.03 -13.37 0.09
C PRO A 311 -4.72 -14.15 0.10
N LEU A 312 -3.62 -13.49 0.49
CA LEU A 312 -2.31 -14.14 0.60
C LEU A 312 -2.34 -15.15 1.76
N PRO A 313 -2.08 -16.46 1.50
CA PRO A 313 -2.00 -17.44 2.58
C PRO A 313 -0.88 -17.12 3.57
N TRP A 314 -1.05 -17.54 4.82
CA TRP A 314 -0.07 -17.30 5.89
C TRP A 314 1.33 -17.78 5.52
N GLU A 315 1.44 -18.98 4.94
CA GLU A 315 2.72 -19.58 4.55
C GLU A 315 3.44 -18.73 3.50
N LYS A 316 2.69 -18.13 2.57
CA LYS A 316 3.24 -17.21 1.56
C LYS A 316 3.63 -15.86 2.18
N ALA A 317 2.86 -15.37 3.14
CA ALA A 317 3.23 -14.18 3.91
C ALA A 317 4.52 -14.39 4.72
N VAL A 318 4.70 -15.58 5.32
CA VAL A 318 5.94 -15.97 6.01
C VAL A 318 7.13 -16.01 5.05
N VAL A 319 7.01 -16.66 3.89
CA VAL A 319 8.09 -16.68 2.88
C VAL A 319 8.50 -15.26 2.49
N LYS A 320 7.53 -14.38 2.24
CA LYS A 320 7.79 -12.97 1.93
C LYS A 320 8.48 -12.25 3.11
N PHE A 321 8.00 -12.45 4.34
CA PHE A 321 8.60 -11.87 5.53
C PHE A 321 10.05 -12.33 5.70
N GLU A 322 10.33 -13.62 5.56
CA GLU A 322 11.69 -14.16 5.69
C GLU A 322 12.65 -13.53 4.68
N GLN A 323 12.25 -13.44 3.41
CA GLN A 323 13.06 -12.81 2.36
C GLN A 323 13.41 -11.36 2.73
N LEU A 324 12.41 -10.57 3.13
CA LEU A 324 12.57 -9.14 3.44
C LEU A 324 13.33 -8.89 4.76
N ALA A 325 13.13 -9.74 5.76
CA ALA A 325 13.74 -9.59 7.08
C ALA A 325 15.16 -10.18 7.16
N SER A 326 15.51 -11.12 6.27
CA SER A 326 16.79 -11.83 6.29
C SER A 326 18.05 -10.95 6.38
N PRO A 327 18.13 -9.75 5.75
CA PRO A 327 19.30 -8.89 5.88
C PRO A 327 19.45 -8.24 7.28
N TYR A 328 18.39 -8.26 8.09
CA TYR A 328 18.27 -7.51 9.35
C TYR A 328 18.12 -8.40 10.59
N THR A 329 18.15 -9.71 10.41
CA THR A 329 17.82 -10.69 11.46
C THR A 329 18.63 -11.97 11.28
N ASP A 330 18.84 -12.72 12.35
CA ASP A 330 19.19 -14.13 12.26
C ASP A 330 17.92 -15.01 12.14
N SER A 331 18.11 -16.31 11.89
CA SER A 331 16.98 -17.22 11.71
C SER A 331 16.15 -17.40 12.98
N GLU A 332 16.79 -17.36 14.15
CA GLU A 332 16.12 -17.55 15.43
C GLU A 332 15.17 -16.38 15.72
N LEU A 333 15.65 -15.14 15.56
CA LEU A 333 14.84 -13.94 15.73
C LEU A 333 13.66 -13.89 14.75
N ARG A 334 13.86 -14.26 13.48
CA ARG A 334 12.75 -14.33 12.52
C ARG A 334 11.69 -15.32 12.95
N GLN A 335 12.09 -16.52 13.35
CA GLN A 335 11.16 -17.56 13.77
C GLN A 335 10.42 -17.16 15.04
N ALA A 336 11.07 -16.48 15.98
CA ALA A 336 10.42 -15.91 17.15
C ALA A 336 9.36 -14.84 16.76
N ILE A 337 9.70 -13.91 15.85
CA ILE A 337 8.76 -12.89 15.36
C ILE A 337 7.55 -13.56 14.67
N ILE A 338 7.79 -14.54 13.80
CA ILE A 338 6.71 -15.30 13.12
C ILE A 338 5.81 -15.97 14.16
N ALA A 339 6.41 -16.60 15.18
CA ALA A 339 5.69 -17.31 16.22
C ALA A 339 4.85 -16.37 17.09
N GLU A 340 5.32 -15.17 17.44
CA GLU A 340 4.51 -14.19 18.19
C GLU A 340 3.37 -13.63 17.33
N VAL A 341 3.63 -13.30 16.05
CA VAL A 341 2.59 -12.77 15.14
C VAL A 341 1.50 -13.80 14.86
N ALA A 342 1.82 -15.09 14.82
CA ALA A 342 0.85 -16.17 14.58
C ALA A 342 -0.21 -16.35 15.68
N GLN A 343 0.04 -15.81 16.88
CA GLN A 343 -0.83 -15.90 18.05
C GLN A 343 -0.99 -14.51 18.70
N LEU A 344 -0.90 -13.46 17.88
CA LEU A 344 -0.79 -12.07 18.32
C LEU A 344 -1.94 -11.68 19.25
N GLU A 345 -3.16 -12.17 19.02
CA GLU A 345 -4.31 -11.90 19.88
C GLU A 345 -4.16 -12.40 21.32
N SER A 346 -3.27 -13.37 21.57
CA SER A 346 -3.10 -14.07 22.85
C SER A 346 -1.88 -13.63 23.64
N ILE A 347 -1.14 -12.62 23.16
CA ILE A 347 0.10 -12.15 23.80
C ILE A 347 -0.02 -10.69 24.25
N GLU A 348 0.85 -10.28 25.16
CA GLU A 348 1.07 -8.86 25.43
C GLU A 348 1.90 -8.23 24.32
N ILE A 349 1.54 -7.02 23.87
CA ILE A 349 2.16 -6.42 22.69
C ILE A 349 3.66 -6.15 22.88
N HIS A 350 4.10 -5.93 24.12
CA HIS A 350 5.51 -5.70 24.44
C HIS A 350 6.40 -6.89 24.06
N ARG A 351 5.87 -8.12 24.07
CA ARG A 351 6.62 -9.32 23.64
C ARG A 351 7.04 -9.22 22.18
N LEU A 352 6.14 -8.73 21.32
CA LEU A 352 6.44 -8.50 19.91
C LEU A 352 7.43 -7.33 19.76
N THR A 353 7.20 -6.20 20.43
CA THR A 353 8.06 -5.02 20.28
C THR A 353 9.48 -5.24 20.81
N GLU A 354 9.66 -6.04 21.86
CA GLU A 354 10.98 -6.48 22.35
C GLU A 354 11.75 -7.29 21.29
N LEU A 355 11.07 -8.16 20.54
CA LEU A 355 11.69 -8.85 19.42
C LEU A 355 12.04 -7.89 18.28
N LEU A 356 11.12 -6.97 17.95
CA LEU A 356 11.35 -5.97 16.90
C LEU A 356 12.52 -5.02 17.26
N ALA A 357 12.73 -4.72 18.54
CA ALA A 357 13.86 -3.90 19.00
C ALA A 357 15.24 -4.54 18.77
N ARG A 358 15.28 -5.87 18.59
CA ARG A 358 16.52 -6.62 18.28
C ARG A 358 16.86 -6.62 16.79
N VAL A 359 15.92 -6.20 15.94
CA VAL A 359 16.14 -6.11 14.49
C VAL A 359 17.21 -5.06 14.21
N SER A 360 18.29 -5.45 13.55
CA SER A 360 19.37 -4.54 13.20
C SER A 360 19.98 -4.95 11.87
N LYS A 361 20.34 -3.98 11.04
CA LYS A 361 21.11 -4.29 9.83
C LYS A 361 22.39 -4.98 10.28
N LYS A 362 22.67 -6.19 9.78
CA LYS A 362 23.99 -6.81 10.00
C LYS A 362 25.02 -5.76 9.59
N GLN A 363 25.86 -5.32 10.53
CA GLN A 363 27.02 -4.52 10.17
C GLN A 363 27.81 -5.37 9.18
N GLU A 364 27.93 -4.89 7.94
CA GLU A 364 28.88 -5.44 6.98
C GLU A 364 30.25 -5.29 7.64
N ARG A 365 30.81 -6.41 8.10
CA ARG A 365 32.17 -6.48 8.65
C ARG A 365 33.18 -6.46 7.53
#